data_AF-A0A436C3N1-F1
#
_entry.id   AF-A0A436C3N1-F1
#
_cell.length_a   1.000
_cell.length_b   1.000
_cell.length_c   1.000
_cell.angle_alpha   90.00
_cell.angle_beta   90.00
_cell.angle_gamma   90.00
#
_symmetry.space_group_name_H-M   'P 1'
#
loop_
_entity.id
_entity.type
_entity.pdbx_description
1 polymer ?
#
loop_
_entity_poly.entity_id
_entity_poly.type
_entity_poly.pdbx_seq_one_letter_code
_entity_poly.pdbx_strand_id
1 'polypeptide(L)'
;MKLVSYNIQYGFGSDGRYDLSRAARIVAGADIIALQEVERHWQRSNFDDQPELLSSLLPDYHWVYGPAFDMDASERRDGRLVNRRRQFGTMVLSKLPIVWSRLHALPMRRTLRPLNTRNAALECMIRTPAGPVRVLSLHLAHIAAEERLEQIDYLLAEHRRA
;
A
#
# COMPACT_ATOMS: atom_id res chain seq x y z
N MET A 1 -22.42 0.25 2.58
CA MET A 1 -20.96 0.50 2.56
C MET A 1 -20.35 -0.32 1.43
N LYS A 2 -19.71 0.33 0.46
CA LYS A 2 -19.01 -0.29 -0.66
C LYS A 2 -17.52 -0.37 -0.36
N LEU A 3 -16.98 -1.58 -0.33
CA LEU A 3 -15.56 -1.84 -0.11
C LEU A 3 -14.93 -2.29 -1.43
N VAL A 4 -13.74 -1.79 -1.73
CA VAL A 4 -12.96 -2.22 -2.90
C VAL A 4 -11.55 -2.57 -2.44
N SER A 5 -11.04 -3.71 -2.89
CA SER A 5 -9.61 -4.02 -2.83
C SER A 5 -9.08 -4.18 -4.25
N TYR A 6 -7.96 -3.55 -4.55
CA TYR A 6 -7.38 -3.60 -5.89
C TYR A 6 -5.84 -3.52 -5.83
N ASN A 7 -5.19 -4.56 -6.33
CA ASN A 7 -3.77 -4.50 -6.63
C ASN A 7 -3.61 -3.73 -7.95
N ILE A 8 -3.05 -2.52 -7.87
CA ILE A 8 -2.95 -1.61 -9.01
C ILE A 8 -1.71 -1.87 -9.88
N GLN A 9 -0.85 -2.83 -9.49
CA GLN A 9 0.43 -3.11 -10.14
C GLN A 9 1.19 -1.81 -10.47
N TYR A 10 1.37 -0.96 -9.45
CA TYR A 10 1.98 0.38 -9.56
C TYR A 10 1.44 1.25 -10.71
N GLY A 11 0.17 1.08 -11.10
CA GLY A 11 -0.50 1.80 -12.18
C GLY A 11 -0.35 1.18 -13.58
N PHE A 12 0.32 0.03 -13.69
CA PHE A 12 0.58 -0.64 -14.94
C PHE A 12 -0.59 -1.53 -15.36
N GLY A 13 -1.04 -1.38 -16.61
CA GLY A 13 -2.16 -2.14 -17.16
C GLY A 13 -1.71 -3.34 -17.97
N SER A 14 -2.66 -4.23 -18.27
CA SER A 14 -2.47 -5.33 -19.24
C SER A 14 -2.19 -4.84 -20.66
N ASP A 15 -2.47 -3.57 -20.95
CA ASP A 15 -2.12 -2.87 -22.19
C ASP A 15 -0.66 -2.39 -22.23
N GLY A 16 0.13 -2.69 -21.19
CA GLY A 16 1.52 -2.29 -21.10
C GLY A 16 1.72 -0.80 -20.79
N ARG A 17 0.68 -0.10 -20.34
CA ARG A 17 0.73 1.35 -20.08
C ARG A 17 0.62 1.66 -18.60
N TYR A 18 1.46 2.58 -18.15
CA TYR A 18 1.36 3.21 -16.84
C TYR A 18 0.30 4.32 -16.87
N ASP A 19 -0.78 4.16 -16.11
CA ASP A 19 -1.87 5.13 -15.96
C ASP A 19 -2.54 4.97 -14.58
N LEU A 20 -2.14 5.81 -13.61
CA LEU A 20 -2.76 5.84 -12.28
C LEU A 20 -4.20 6.37 -12.31
N SER A 21 -4.53 7.28 -13.25
CA SER A 21 -5.88 7.82 -13.39
C SER A 21 -6.88 6.73 -13.76
N ARG A 22 -6.47 5.72 -14.52
CA ARG A 22 -7.27 4.50 -14.76
C ARG A 22 -7.58 3.76 -13.47
N ALA A 23 -6.59 3.52 -12.62
CA ALA A 23 -6.82 2.86 -11.34
C ALA A 23 -7.77 3.68 -10.44
N ALA A 24 -7.55 4.98 -10.32
CA ALA A 24 -8.40 5.89 -9.54
C ALA A 24 -9.86 5.87 -10.04
N ARG A 25 -10.10 5.95 -11.36
CA ARG A 25 -11.45 5.88 -11.94
C ARG A 25 -12.18 4.58 -11.62
N ILE A 26 -11.49 3.44 -11.61
CA ILE A 26 -12.09 2.13 -11.34
C ILE A 26 -12.58 2.03 -9.89
N VAL A 27 -11.80 2.56 -8.94
CA VAL A 27 -12.10 2.45 -7.51
C VAL A 27 -12.98 3.60 -6.99
N ALA A 28 -13.14 4.65 -7.79
CA ALA A 28 -13.93 5.83 -7.44
C ALA A 28 -15.37 5.45 -7.04
N GLY A 29 -15.87 6.18 -6.05
CA GLY A 29 -17.21 6.00 -5.48
C GLY A 29 -17.32 4.97 -4.37
N ALA A 30 -16.32 4.11 -4.14
CA ALA A 30 -16.27 3.24 -2.97
C ALA A 30 -16.21 4.05 -1.66
N ASP A 31 -16.66 3.45 -0.55
CA ASP A 31 -16.57 4.10 0.76
C ASP A 31 -15.18 3.90 1.38
N ILE A 32 -14.60 2.72 1.18
CA ILE A 32 -13.25 2.35 1.62
C ILE A 32 -12.56 1.59 0.48
N ILE A 33 -11.32 1.96 0.19
CA ILE A 33 -10.48 1.42 -0.88
C ILE A 33 -9.18 0.92 -0.27
N ALA A 34 -8.84 -0.34 -0.52
CA ALA A 34 -7.56 -0.94 -0.18
C ALA A 34 -6.75 -1.16 -1.46
N LEU A 35 -5.66 -0.42 -1.63
CA LEU A 35 -4.75 -0.56 -2.78
C LEU A 35 -3.49 -1.32 -2.37
N GLN A 36 -3.06 -2.23 -3.24
CA GLN A 36 -1.77 -2.92 -3.14
C GLN A 36 -0.88 -2.53 -4.33
N GLU A 37 0.43 -2.73 -4.16
CA GLU A 37 1.46 -2.34 -5.13
C GLU A 37 1.46 -0.84 -5.46
N VAL A 38 1.26 -0.02 -4.44
CA VAL A 38 1.45 1.44 -4.54
C VAL A 38 2.91 1.76 -4.26
N GLU A 39 3.52 2.64 -5.04
CA GLU A 39 4.95 2.93 -4.91
C GLU A 39 5.29 4.43 -4.89
N ARG A 40 6.53 4.75 -4.50
CA ARG A 40 7.08 6.12 -4.61
C ARG A 40 8.47 6.08 -5.22
N HIS A 41 8.74 7.03 -6.12
CA HIS A 41 10.07 7.33 -6.65
C HIS A 41 10.80 6.14 -7.29
N TRP A 42 10.07 5.27 -7.99
CA TRP A 42 10.68 4.22 -8.81
C TRP A 42 10.82 4.67 -10.25
N GLN A 43 11.94 4.30 -10.89
CA GLN A 43 12.20 4.66 -12.29
C GLN A 43 11.10 4.16 -13.24
N ARG A 44 10.52 2.98 -12.95
CA ARG A 44 9.45 2.37 -13.77
C ARG A 44 8.12 3.13 -13.74
N SER A 45 7.93 4.02 -12.77
CA SER A 45 6.75 4.86 -12.59
C SER A 45 7.09 6.34 -12.68
N ASN A 46 8.07 6.69 -13.52
CA ASN A 46 8.52 8.08 -13.74
C ASN A 46 8.98 8.80 -12.46
N PHE A 47 9.37 8.05 -11.43
CA PHE A 47 9.68 8.55 -10.09
C PHE A 47 8.50 9.24 -9.40
N ASP A 48 7.26 8.89 -9.75
CA ASP A 48 6.07 9.49 -9.16
C ASP A 48 5.92 9.20 -7.67
N ASP A 49 5.32 10.14 -6.94
CA ASP A 49 4.75 9.90 -5.61
C ASP A 49 3.29 9.44 -5.77
N GLN A 50 3.09 8.13 -5.98
CA GLN A 50 1.77 7.61 -6.33
C GLN A 50 0.70 7.87 -5.25
N PRO A 51 0.97 7.76 -3.94
CA PRO A 51 0.00 8.15 -2.92
C PRO A 51 -0.49 9.60 -3.06
N GLU A 52 0.42 10.53 -3.34
CA GLU A 52 0.06 11.95 -3.53
C GLU A 52 -0.73 12.18 -4.83
N LEU A 53 -0.36 11.49 -5.92
CA LEU A 53 -1.12 11.57 -7.16
C LEU A 53 -2.51 10.94 -7.02
N LEU A 54 -2.62 9.80 -6.35
CA LEU A 54 -3.89 9.11 -6.09
C LEU A 54 -4.79 9.94 -5.16
N SER A 55 -4.24 10.61 -4.15
CA SER A 55 -5.01 11.50 -3.28
C SER A 55 -5.54 12.72 -4.06
N SER A 56 -4.75 13.26 -4.99
CA SER A 56 -5.17 14.34 -5.88
C SER A 56 -6.29 13.91 -6.83
N LEU A 57 -6.27 12.65 -7.30
CA LEU A 57 -7.31 12.07 -8.16
C LEU A 57 -8.58 11.65 -7.39
N LEU A 58 -8.48 11.48 -6.07
CA LEU A 58 -9.56 11.07 -5.16
C LEU A 58 -9.66 12.06 -3.99
N PRO A 59 -9.97 13.35 -4.24
CA PRO A 59 -9.81 14.42 -3.26
C PRO A 59 -10.73 14.31 -2.03
N ASP A 60 -11.84 13.58 -2.15
CA ASP A 60 -12.82 13.39 -1.07
C ASP A 60 -12.45 12.26 -0.08
N TYR A 61 -11.24 11.70 -0.17
CA TYR A 61 -10.82 10.57 0.65
C TYR A 61 -9.72 10.96 1.63
N HIS A 62 -9.90 10.56 2.89
CA HIS A 62 -8.78 10.39 3.81
C HIS A 62 -7.91 9.25 3.33
N TRP A 63 -6.59 9.35 3.51
CA TRP A 63 -5.69 8.31 3.08
C TRP A 63 -4.52 8.08 4.03
N VAL A 64 -4.01 6.86 4.02
CA VAL A 64 -2.76 6.46 4.66
C VAL A 64 -1.99 5.53 3.72
N TYR A 65 -0.67 5.67 3.71
CA TYR A 65 0.23 4.84 2.93
C TYR A 65 1.22 4.14 3.86
N GLY A 66 1.40 2.83 3.67
CA GLY A 66 2.22 1.97 4.50
C GLY A 66 3.22 1.16 3.65
N PRO A 67 4.46 1.65 3.48
CA PRO A 67 5.51 0.94 2.75
C PRO A 67 6.25 -0.07 3.63
N ALA A 68 6.16 -1.36 3.32
CA ALA A 68 7.02 -2.38 3.94
C ALA A 68 8.42 -2.46 3.31
N PHE A 69 8.57 -1.91 2.10
CA PHE A 69 9.85 -1.79 1.43
C PHE A 69 10.20 -0.32 1.31
N ASP A 70 11.31 0.08 1.93
CA ASP A 70 11.76 1.46 2.03
C ASP A 70 13.28 1.53 1.85
N MET A 71 13.74 2.17 0.79
CA MET A 71 15.15 2.30 0.46
C MET A 71 15.54 3.75 0.20
N ASP A 72 16.84 4.03 0.35
CA ASP A 72 17.41 5.30 -0.09
C ASP A 72 17.22 5.50 -1.60
N ALA A 73 16.86 6.73 -1.95
CA ALA A 73 16.84 7.27 -3.30
C ALA A 73 17.35 8.71 -3.29
N SER A 74 18.24 9.03 -2.34
CA SER A 74 18.76 10.38 -2.15
C SER A 74 19.68 10.76 -3.30
N GLU A 75 19.69 12.04 -3.63
CA GLU A 75 20.54 12.60 -4.68
C GLU A 75 21.19 13.90 -4.21
N ARG A 76 22.29 14.32 -4.85
CA ARG A 76 22.87 15.65 -4.62
C ARG A 76 22.40 16.60 -5.72
N ARG A 77 21.81 17.72 -5.33
CA ARG A 77 21.41 18.82 -6.23
C ARG A 77 21.98 20.13 -5.67
N ASP A 78 22.67 20.89 -6.51
CA ASP A 78 23.30 22.17 -6.15
C ASP A 78 24.17 22.09 -4.88
N GLY A 79 24.97 21.03 -4.78
CA GLY A 79 25.84 20.76 -3.63
C GLY A 79 25.14 20.26 -2.36
N ARG A 80 23.80 20.25 -2.33
CA ARG A 80 22.98 19.84 -1.18
C ARG A 80 22.45 18.40 -1.33
N LEU A 81 22.43 17.64 -0.23
CA LEU A 81 21.76 16.35 -0.17
C LEU A 81 20.23 16.58 -0.19
N VAL A 82 19.57 16.02 -1.20
CA VAL A 82 18.12 15.87 -1.26
C VAL A 82 17.80 14.47 -0.73
N ASN A 83 17.36 14.40 0.51
CA ASN A 83 16.95 13.13 1.13
C ASN A 83 15.62 12.67 0.50
N ARG A 84 15.63 11.51 -0.14
CA ARG A 84 14.46 10.91 -0.79
C ARG A 84 14.44 9.41 -0.54
N ARG A 85 13.24 8.86 -0.43
CA ARG A 85 13.00 7.42 -0.27
C ARG A 85 12.30 6.87 -1.51
N ARG A 86 12.75 5.70 -1.99
CA ARG A 86 11.97 4.87 -2.91
C ARG A 86 11.27 3.79 -2.11
N GLN A 87 9.96 3.66 -2.32
CA GLN A 87 9.11 2.89 -1.41
C GLN A 87 8.11 2.04 -2.20
N PHE A 88 7.70 0.93 -1.61
CA PHE A 88 6.67 0.05 -2.17
C PHE A 88 5.81 -0.53 -1.04
N GLY A 89 4.49 -0.51 -1.21
CA GLY A 89 3.58 -1.00 -0.19
C GLY A 89 2.10 -0.90 -0.54
N THR A 90 1.32 -0.62 0.49
CA THR A 90 -0.14 -0.61 0.44
C THR A 90 -0.68 0.76 0.83
N MET A 91 -1.85 1.12 0.33
CA MET A 91 -2.54 2.36 0.65
C MET A 91 -3.99 2.06 1.01
N VAL A 92 -4.53 2.76 1.99
CA VAL A 92 -5.96 2.75 2.29
C VAL A 92 -6.50 4.16 2.06
N LEU A 93 -7.58 4.26 1.30
CA LEU A 93 -8.37 5.47 1.14
C LEU A 93 -9.77 5.26 1.71
N SER A 94 -10.35 6.27 2.33
CA SER A 94 -11.67 6.20 2.94
C SER A 94 -12.38 7.56 2.87
N LYS A 95 -13.66 7.57 2.47
CA LYS A 95 -14.50 8.77 2.59
C LYS A 95 -14.80 9.14 4.06
N LEU A 96 -14.57 8.20 4.96
CA LEU A 96 -14.78 8.33 6.39
C LEU A 96 -13.42 8.49 7.12
N PRO A 97 -13.36 9.17 8.29
CA PRO A 97 -12.10 9.42 8.97
C PRO A 97 -11.34 8.14 9.33
N ILE A 98 -10.09 8.04 8.83
CA ILE A 98 -9.11 7.06 9.29
C ILE A 98 -8.51 7.60 10.59
N VAL A 99 -8.91 7.02 11.72
CA VAL A 99 -8.61 7.55 13.06
C VAL A 99 -7.18 7.24 13.48
N TRP A 100 -6.72 6.03 13.14
CA TRP A 100 -5.34 5.61 13.31
C TRP A 100 -5.02 4.56 12.26
N SER A 101 -3.72 4.41 12.00
CA SER A 101 -3.19 3.34 11.17
C SER A 101 -1.97 2.70 11.84
N ARG A 102 -1.72 1.44 11.48
CA ARG A 102 -0.55 0.67 11.90
C ARG A 102 -0.06 -0.14 10.71
N LEU A 103 1.23 -0.06 10.45
CA LEU A 103 1.88 -0.90 9.45
C LEU A 103 2.45 -2.14 10.12
N HIS A 104 2.00 -3.31 9.69
CA HIS A 104 2.58 -4.59 10.07
C HIS A 104 3.58 -5.03 9.00
N ALA A 105 4.87 -5.07 9.36
CA ALA A 105 5.89 -5.66 8.53
C ALA A 105 5.81 -7.19 8.67
N LEU A 106 5.38 -7.87 7.61
CA LEU A 106 5.05 -9.28 7.68
C LEU A 106 6.31 -10.16 7.76
N PRO A 107 6.23 -11.36 8.37
CA PRO A 107 7.31 -12.34 8.30
C PRO A 107 7.74 -12.59 6.85
N MET A 108 9.05 -12.75 6.64
CA MET A 108 9.64 -12.95 5.32
C MET A 108 10.65 -14.07 5.43
N ARG A 109 10.56 -15.08 4.56
CA ARG A 109 11.55 -16.14 4.50
C ARG A 109 12.73 -15.68 3.69
N ARG A 110 13.91 -16.16 4.08
CA ARG A 110 15.12 -15.99 3.28
C ARG A 110 14.95 -16.79 1.98
N THR A 111 15.09 -16.11 0.86
CA THR A 111 15.19 -16.74 -0.47
C THR A 111 16.54 -16.39 -1.08
N LEU A 112 17.07 -17.28 -1.93
CA LEU A 112 18.26 -16.99 -2.74
C LEU A 112 17.86 -16.46 -4.12
N ARG A 113 16.86 -17.10 -4.74
CA ARG A 113 16.19 -16.66 -5.98
C ARG A 113 14.74 -17.18 -5.97
N PRO A 114 13.73 -16.41 -6.42
CA PRO A 114 13.79 -15.00 -6.80
C PRO A 114 14.01 -14.07 -5.59
N LEU A 115 14.25 -12.79 -5.87
CA LEU A 115 14.35 -11.75 -4.83
C LEU A 115 13.04 -11.71 -4.03
N ASN A 116 13.14 -11.85 -2.70
CA ASN A 116 12.01 -11.63 -1.80
C ASN A 116 12.09 -10.25 -1.16
N THR A 117 10.96 -9.55 -1.16
CA THR A 117 10.80 -8.24 -0.53
C THR A 117 9.84 -8.37 0.63
N ARG A 118 10.11 -7.63 1.70
CA ARG A 118 9.24 -7.58 2.87
C ARG A 118 7.86 -7.04 2.46
N ASN A 119 6.82 -7.80 2.78
CA ASN A 119 5.44 -7.40 2.48
C ASN A 119 4.76 -6.74 3.70
N ALA A 120 3.62 -6.10 3.45
CA ALA A 120 2.90 -5.28 4.41
C ALA A 120 1.45 -5.74 4.60
N ALA A 121 0.97 -5.57 5.83
CA ALA A 121 -0.44 -5.40 6.12
C ALA A 121 -0.67 -4.02 6.75
N LEU A 122 -1.44 -3.16 6.07
CA LEU A 122 -1.78 -1.84 6.58
C LEU A 122 -3.13 -1.91 7.29
N GLU A 123 -3.08 -1.84 8.61
CA GLU A 123 -4.24 -1.82 9.50
C GLU A 123 -4.71 -0.39 9.70
N CYS A 124 -6.02 -0.17 9.61
CA CYS A 124 -6.67 1.11 9.78
C CYS A 124 -7.91 0.96 10.65
N MET A 125 -8.13 1.91 11.55
CA MET A 125 -9.42 2.07 12.22
C MET A 125 -10.19 3.21 11.57
N ILE A 126 -11.36 2.90 11.05
CA ILE A 126 -12.20 3.85 10.33
C ILE A 126 -13.48 4.06 11.13
N ARG A 127 -13.80 5.32 11.45
CA ARG A 127 -15.07 5.66 12.13
C ARG A 127 -16.21 5.63 11.13
N THR A 128 -17.22 4.79 11.37
CA THR A 128 -18.41 4.70 10.53
C THR A 128 -19.66 5.04 11.34
N PRO A 129 -20.79 5.39 10.69
CA PRO A 129 -22.06 5.60 11.40
C PRO A 129 -22.55 4.40 12.21
N ALA A 130 -22.14 3.17 11.85
CA ALA A 130 -22.48 1.95 12.57
C ALA A 130 -21.49 1.60 13.69
N GLY A 131 -20.46 2.42 13.89
CA GLY A 131 -19.36 2.17 14.82
C GLY A 131 -18.00 2.09 14.13
N PRO A 132 -16.90 1.99 14.91
CA PRO A 132 -15.56 1.86 14.38
C PRO A 132 -15.37 0.50 13.70
N VAL A 133 -14.77 0.48 12.51
CA VAL A 133 -14.40 -0.74 11.78
C VAL A 133 -12.89 -0.82 11.58
N ARG A 134 -12.35 -2.03 11.75
CA ARG A 134 -10.93 -2.33 11.56
C ARG A 134 -10.72 -2.94 10.18
N VAL A 135 -9.95 -2.26 9.34
CA VAL A 135 -9.69 -2.66 7.94
C VAL A 135 -8.21 -2.96 7.78
N LEU A 136 -7.89 -4.08 7.12
CA LEU A 136 -6.52 -4.44 6.79
C LEU A 136 -6.37 -4.55 5.27
N SER A 137 -5.51 -3.72 4.67
CA SER A 137 -5.03 -3.93 3.29
C SER A 137 -3.84 -4.87 3.32
N LEU A 138 -4.01 -6.07 2.76
CA LEU A 138 -2.99 -7.12 2.76
C LEU A 138 -2.35 -7.23 1.39
N HIS A 139 -1.02 -7.24 1.35
CA HIS A 139 -0.27 -7.74 0.21
C HIS A 139 0.60 -8.87 0.73
N LEU A 140 0.30 -10.13 0.39
CA LEU A 140 1.06 -11.29 0.87
C LEU A 140 2.17 -11.68 -0.11
N ALA A 141 3.13 -12.48 0.35
CA ALA A 141 4.26 -12.91 -0.48
C ALA A 141 3.82 -13.67 -1.75
N HIS A 142 4.38 -13.26 -2.89
CA HIS A 142 4.15 -13.90 -4.18
C HIS A 142 4.93 -15.22 -4.36
N ILE A 143 5.99 -15.44 -3.58
CA ILE A 143 6.98 -16.51 -3.84
C ILE A 143 6.48 -17.89 -3.41
N ALA A 144 6.05 -18.04 -2.14
CA ALA A 144 5.84 -19.35 -1.53
C ALA A 144 4.57 -19.37 -0.68
N ALA A 145 3.84 -20.48 -0.71
CA ALA A 145 2.61 -20.65 0.06
C ALA A 145 2.90 -20.68 1.57
N GLU A 146 4.01 -21.29 1.96
CA GLU A 146 4.47 -21.42 3.34
C GLU A 146 4.72 -20.06 3.97
N GLU A 147 5.32 -19.13 3.22
CA GLU A 147 5.50 -17.75 3.70
C GLU A 147 4.14 -17.05 3.85
N ARG A 148 3.21 -17.20 2.90
CA ARG A 148 1.87 -16.61 3.03
C ARG A 148 1.13 -17.13 4.27
N LEU A 149 1.23 -18.43 4.55
CA LEU A 149 0.61 -19.03 5.74
C LEU A 149 1.21 -18.45 7.02
N GLU A 150 2.55 -18.33 7.12
CA GLU A 150 3.21 -17.68 8.27
C GLU A 150 2.79 -16.21 8.44
N GLN A 151 2.59 -15.49 7.34
CA GLN A 151 2.11 -14.11 7.37
C GLN A 151 0.67 -14.01 7.88
N ILE A 152 -0.19 -14.95 7.47
CA ILE A 152 -1.57 -15.05 7.97
C ILE A 152 -1.58 -15.42 9.46
N ASP A 153 -0.79 -16.42 9.87
CA ASP A 153 -0.69 -16.85 11.27
C ASP A 153 -0.19 -15.72 12.17
N TYR A 154 0.78 -14.94 11.71
CA TYR A 154 1.24 -13.73 12.38
C TYR A 154 0.10 -12.73 12.60
N LEU A 155 -0.68 -12.41 11.56
CA LEU A 155 -1.79 -11.47 11.67
C LEU A 155 -2.91 -11.98 12.58
N LEU A 156 -3.23 -13.28 12.51
CA LEU A 156 -4.20 -13.91 13.40
C LEU A 156 -3.73 -13.88 14.86
N ALA A 157 -2.42 -14.06 15.11
CA ALA A 157 -1.85 -13.94 16.44
C ALA A 157 -1.93 -12.50 16.98
N GLU A 158 -1.61 -11.50 16.16
CA GLU A 158 -1.77 -10.08 16.53
C GLU A 158 -3.24 -9.72 16.79
N HIS A 159 -4.17 -10.23 15.97
CA HIS A 159 -5.60 -10.03 16.18
C HIS A 159 -6.10 -10.57 17.53
N ARG A 160 -5.64 -11.77 17.94
CA ARG A 160 -6.05 -12.41 19.21
C ARG A 160 -5.50 -11.71 20.46
N ARG A 161 -4.45 -10.89 20.34
CA ARG A 161 -3.82 -10.17 21.45
C ARG A 161 -4.40 -8.78 21.69
N ALA A 162 -5.00 -8.19 20.65
CA ALA A 162 -5.59 -6.85 20.66
C ALA A 162 -7.00 -6.85 21.24
#